data_AF-A0A3P7LUA0-F1
#
_entry.id   AF-A0A3P7LUA0-F1
#
_cell.length_a   1.000
_cell.length_b   1.000
_cell.length_c   1.000
_cell.angle_alpha   90.00
_cell.angle_beta   90.00
_cell.angle_gamma   90.00
#
_symmetry.space_group_name_H-M   'P 1'
#
loop_
_entity.id
_entity.type
_entity.pdbx_description
1 polymer ?
#
loop_
_entity_poly.entity_id
_entity_poly.type
_entity_poly.pdbx_seq_one_letter_code
_entity_poly.pdbx_strand_id
1 'polypeptide(L)' 'MLKRRGDSQVKLIDFGLSRLIPPGHTVKDMVGTPEFVAPEVVNYEPLSPATDMWALGVVTYIL' A
#
# COMPACT_ATOMS: atom_id res chain seq x y z
N MET A 1 -22.87 5.57 2.13
CA MET A 1 -23.27 6.99 1.94
C MET A 1 -22.50 7.55 0.74
N LEU A 2 -23.20 7.77 -0.37
CA LEU A 2 -22.62 8.31 -1.61
C LEU A 2 -22.35 9.81 -1.43
N LYS A 3 -21.16 10.27 -1.85
CA LYS A 3 -20.74 11.66 -1.70
C LYS A 3 -21.34 12.57 -2.76
N ARG A 4 -21.56 13.84 -2.40
CA ARG A 4 -21.97 14.88 -3.36
C ARG A 4 -20.75 15.34 -4.16
N ARG A 5 -20.96 15.72 -5.43
CA ARG A 5 -19.93 16.38 -6.25
C ARG A 5 -19.41 17.62 -5.52
N GLY A 6 -18.09 17.77 -5.43
CA GLY A 6 -17.40 18.88 -4.75
C GLY A 6 -16.89 18.56 -3.34
N ASP A 7 -17.19 17.38 -2.79
CA ASP A 7 -16.61 16.90 -1.53
C ASP A 7 -15.15 16.42 -1.74
N SER A 8 -14.21 16.91 -0.93
CA SER A 8 -12.77 16.64 -1.03
C SER A 8 -12.28 15.45 -0.21
N GLN A 9 -13.12 14.81 0.61
CA GLN A 9 -12.64 13.67 1.41
C GLN A 9 -12.46 12.42 0.51
N VAL A 10 -11.25 11.89 0.50
CA VAL A 10 -10.84 10.64 -0.17
C VAL A 10 -11.09 9.45 0.77
N LYS A 11 -11.33 8.27 0.19
CA LYS A 11 -11.44 7.00 0.92
C LYS A 11 -10.65 5.93 0.16
N LEU A 12 -9.92 5.09 0.89
CA LEU A 12 -9.40 3.83 0.34
C LEU A 12 -10.58 2.89 0.10
N ILE A 13 -10.62 2.24 -1.06
CA ILE A 13 -11.77 1.43 -1.51
C ILE A 13 -11.44 -0.04 -1.75
N ASP A 14 -10.16 -0.42 -1.74
CA ASP A 14 -9.71 -1.77 -1.96
C ASP A 14 -8.76 -2.19 -0.82
N PHE A 15 -9.01 -3.38 -0.29
CA PHE A 15 -8.27 -3.98 0.81
C PHE A 15 -7.86 -5.43 0.48
N GLY A 16 -7.91 -5.84 -0.79
CA GLY A 16 -7.66 -7.23 -1.22
C GLY A 16 -6.27 -7.77 -0.87
N LEU A 17 -5.28 -6.88 -0.69
CA LEU A 17 -3.91 -7.23 -0.28
C LEU A 17 -3.58 -6.86 1.17
N SER A 18 -4.51 -6.19 1.87
CA SER A 18 -4.32 -5.76 3.25
C SER A 18 -4.19 -6.95 4.18
N ARG A 19 -3.22 -6.92 5.09
CA ARG A 19 -2.93 -8.01 6.00
C ARG A 19 -2.35 -7.51 7.31
N LEU A 20 -2.50 -8.30 8.36
CA LEU A 20 -1.80 -8.09 9.63
C LEU A 20 -0.38 -8.66 9.53
N ILE A 21 0.58 -7.95 10.13
CA ILE A 21 1.92 -8.48 10.41
C ILE A 21 1.96 -8.81 11.91
N PRO A 22 1.83 -10.09 12.30
CA PRO A 22 1.81 -10.46 13.71
C PRO A 22 3.15 -10.13 14.38
N PRO A 23 3.16 -9.73 15.67
CA PRO A 23 4.39 -9.52 16.40
C PRO A 23 5.30 -10.76 16.35
N GLY A 24 6.60 -10.54 16.11
CA GLY A 24 7.59 -11.61 16.01
C GLY A 24 7.52 -12.47 14.74
N HIS A 25 6.61 -12.17 13.81
CA HIS A 25 6.50 -12.90 12.54
C HIS A 25 7.06 -12.09 11.39
N THR A 26 7.69 -12.80 10.46
CA THR A 26 8.12 -12.24 9.17
C THR A 26 7.06 -12.53 8.13
N VAL A 27 6.58 -11.48 7.45
CA VAL A 27 5.69 -11.59 6.31
C VAL A 27 6.45 -11.15 5.07
N LYS A 28 6.35 -11.94 3.99
CA LYS A 28 6.93 -11.68 2.68
C LYS A 28 5.89 -11.98 1.62
N ASP A 29 5.83 -11.18 0.58
CA ASP A 29 4.98 -11.43 -0.57
C ASP A 29 5.50 -10.69 -1.79
N MET A 30 5.06 -11.09 -2.99
CA MET A 30 5.37 -10.44 -4.25
C MET A 30 4.07 -10.14 -4.99
N VAL A 31 3.32 -9.16 -4.47
CA VAL A 31 2.00 -8.74 -4.96
C VAL A 31 1.96 -7.23 -5.15
N GLY A 32 1.07 -6.78 -6.02
CA GLY A 32 0.86 -5.37 -6.33
C GLY A 32 1.11 -5.03 -7.79
N THR A 33 0.85 -3.79 -8.15
CA THR A 33 1.11 -3.25 -9.49
C THR A 33 2.56 -2.74 -9.53
N PRO A 34 3.41 -3.18 -10.47
CA PRO A 34 4.86 -2.95 -10.42
C PRO A 34 5.30 -1.50 -10.17
N GLU A 35 4.57 -0.51 -10.68
CA GLU A 35 4.93 0.90 -10.53
C GLU A 35 4.76 1.43 -9.10
N PHE A 36 3.99 0.74 -8.24
CA PHE A 36 3.66 1.16 -6.87
C PHE A 36 4.34 0.29 -5.80
N VAL A 37 5.10 -0.72 -6.21
CA VAL A 37 5.67 -1.74 -5.33
C VAL A 37 7.04 -1.30 -4.81
N ALA A 38 7.26 -1.46 -3.49
CA ALA A 38 8.51 -1.08 -2.83
C ALA A 38 9.68 -2.03 -3.14
N PRO A 39 10.95 -1.59 -3.05
CA PRO A 39 12.11 -2.43 -3.35
C PRO A 39 12.16 -3.73 -2.53
N GLU A 40 11.80 -3.68 -1.25
CA GLU A 40 11.79 -4.86 -0.38
C GLU A 40 10.80 -5.94 -0.85
N VAL A 41 9.71 -5.55 -1.52
CA VAL A 41 8.74 -6.50 -2.11
C VAL A 41 9.37 -7.18 -3.33
N VAL A 42 10.03 -6.40 -4.19
CA VAL A 42 10.72 -6.90 -5.40
C VAL A 42 11.88 -7.83 -5.02
N ASN A 43 12.61 -7.49 -3.96
CA ASN A 43 13.74 -8.26 -3.43
C ASN A 43 13.30 -9.44 -2.54
N TYR A 44 12.00 -9.63 -2.32
CA TYR A 44 11.46 -10.68 -1.45
C TYR A 44 12.02 -10.62 -0.01
N GLU A 45 12.16 -9.40 0.49
CA GLU A 45 12.56 -9.03 1.84
C GLU A 45 11.31 -8.87 2.76
N PRO A 46 11.49 -8.85 4.10
CA PRO A 46 10.38 -8.68 5.03
C PRO A 46 9.57 -7.39 4.78
N LEU A 47 8.25 -7.54 4.72
CA LEU A 47 7.32 -6.42 4.65
C LEU A 47 7.22 -5.71 6.00
N SER A 48 6.92 -4.43 5.96
CA SER A 48 6.65 -3.61 7.15
C SER A 48 5.62 -2.52 6.84
N PRO A 49 5.10 -1.79 7.85
CA PRO A 49 4.30 -0.60 7.58
C PRO A 49 5.02 0.46 6.72
N ALA A 50 6.35 0.44 6.67
CA ALA A 50 7.12 1.34 5.80
C ALA A 50 6.98 0.99 4.31
N THR A 51 6.60 -0.25 3.97
CA THR A 51 6.32 -0.67 2.60
C THR A 51 5.17 0.13 1.98
N ASP A 52 4.15 0.48 2.77
CA ASP A 52 3.04 1.34 2.32
C ASP A 52 3.49 2.78 2.02
N MET A 53 4.54 3.26 2.69
CA MET A 53 5.05 4.62 2.51
C MET A 53 5.73 4.80 1.14
N TRP A 54 6.27 3.74 0.55
CA TRP A 54 6.77 3.77 -0.82
C TRP A 54 5.65 4.07 -1.81
N ALA A 55 4.54 3.33 -1.72
CA ALA A 55 3.38 3.53 -2.59
C ALA A 55 2.79 4.94 -2.43
N LEU A 56 2.74 5.47 -1.20
CA LEU A 56 2.36 6.86 -0.94
C LEU A 56 3.30 7.86 -1.63
N GLY A 57 4.60 7.61 -1.61
CA GLY A 57 5.61 8.40 -2.31
C GLY A 57 5.38 8.43 -3.83
N VAL A 58 5.14 7.27 -4.44
CA VAL A 58 4.80 7.16 -5.87
C VAL A 58 3.53 7.94 -6.21
N VAL A 59 2.46 7.77 -5.43
CA VAL A 59 1.20 8.50 -5.63
C VAL A 59 1.42 10.01 -5.52
N THR A 60 2.20 10.46 -4.53
CA THR A 60 2.50 11.89 -4.32
C THR A 60 3.38 12.46 -5.44
N TYR A 61 4.25 11.66 -6.05
CA TYR A 61 5.06 12.08 -7.19
C TYR A 61 4.22 12.25 -8.47
N ILE A 62 3.18 11.42 -8.65
CA ILE A 62 2.31 11.44 -9.84
C ILE A 62 1.30 12.61 -9.79
N LEU A 63 0.80 12.95 -8.60
CA LEU A 63 -0.20 13.99 -8.38
C LEU A 63 0.41 15.41 -8.39
#